data_AF-A0A7L2PG89-F1
#
_entry.id   AF-A0A7L2PG89-F1
#
_cell.length_a   1.000
_cell.length_b   1.000
_cell.length_c   1.000
_cell.angle_alpha   90.00
_cell.angle_beta   90.00
_cell.angle_gamma   90.00
#
_symmetry.space_group_name_H-M   'P 1'
#
loop_
_entity.id
_entity.type
_entity.pdbx_description
1 polymer ?
#
loop_
_entity_poly.entity_id
_entity_poly.type
_entity_poly.pdbx_seq_one_letter_code
_entity_poly.pdbx_strand_id
1 'polypeptide(L)'
;LDKELMTESSLFNPLADIKVKVQSSFMVSLGVTDRAQYHGKAHPGTFPHGTPRALGTVQARNKAMFIHSLASISSSSQLRSTALFGHLGGRLVVPNTGVSLLIPHGAIPEESSWEIYLAITQRESSLEPEGPEVLLGPEVSCGPPELAVSTPCALTIPHCAHADPQHWSIHLKRRTQQGKWEEVMSVEEETTSCYCLLDPYACHILLNSFGTYALIGEPISDCAVRQLKVAVFGCLSCNSLDYNLRVYCVDNTPCAFQEVVSDERLQGGQLLEEPKLLHFKGNTCSLQISVLDVPPFLWRIKPFTACQEVPFSRVWRGSPRPLLGAFSLERFSPATSQLCCTVSVRQLQGHELLLHVQTSVLE
;
A
#
# COMPACT_ATOMS: atom_id res chain seq x y z
N LEU A 1 -47.57 43.45 4.05
CA LEU A 1 -48.41 42.24 4.05
C LEU A 1 -47.76 41.26 3.09
N ASP A 2 -46.89 40.38 3.54
CA ASP A 2 -47.12 39.10 4.26
C ASP A 2 -47.45 37.93 3.31
N LYS A 3 -46.54 36.93 3.35
CA LYS A 3 -46.70 35.48 3.25
C LYS A 3 -46.70 34.73 1.90
N GLU A 4 -45.66 33.89 1.83
CA GLU A 4 -45.48 32.60 1.15
C GLU A 4 -46.73 31.71 1.06
N LEU A 5 -46.77 30.81 0.06
CA LEU A 5 -46.85 29.34 0.24
C LEU A 5 -46.93 28.59 -1.12
N MET A 6 -45.92 27.74 -1.35
CA MET A 6 -45.98 26.33 -1.78
C MET A 6 -46.81 25.91 -3.00
N THR A 7 -46.20 25.16 -3.93
CA THR A 7 -46.28 23.69 -3.92
C THR A 7 -45.34 23.03 -4.93
N GLU A 8 -44.60 22.04 -4.44
CA GLU A 8 -43.73 21.13 -5.20
C GLU A 8 -44.54 20.15 -6.07
N SER A 9 -43.96 19.75 -7.20
CA SER A 9 -44.44 18.63 -8.03
C SER A 9 -43.45 17.48 -8.03
N SER A 10 -43.62 16.62 -7.03
CA SER A 10 -43.57 15.15 -7.07
C SER A 10 -42.99 14.46 -8.32
N LEU A 11 -41.73 14.04 -8.27
CA LEU A 11 -41.20 12.94 -9.11
C LEU A 11 -40.29 11.94 -8.36
N PHE A 12 -40.17 12.03 -7.04
CA PHE A 12 -39.44 11.02 -6.25
C PHE A 12 -40.27 10.57 -5.06
N ASN A 13 -41.08 9.54 -5.26
CA ASN A 13 -41.52 8.70 -4.15
C ASN A 13 -40.45 7.60 -3.94
N PRO A 14 -39.75 7.56 -2.81
CA PRO A 14 -38.93 6.41 -2.46
C PRO A 14 -39.85 5.25 -2.04
N LEU A 15 -39.70 4.09 -2.68
CA LEU A 15 -40.30 2.85 -2.20
C LEU A 15 -39.66 2.49 -0.84
N ALA A 16 -40.51 2.31 0.16
CA ALA A 16 -40.13 1.83 1.49
C ALA A 16 -39.86 0.31 1.47
N ASP A 17 -38.85 -0.10 2.25
CA ASP A 17 -38.62 -1.45 2.78
C ASP A 17 -38.28 -2.59 1.81
N ILE A 18 -37.10 -2.52 1.18
CA ILE A 18 -36.36 -3.74 0.79
C ILE A 18 -35.11 -3.86 1.66
N LYS A 19 -35.19 -4.67 2.71
CA LYS A 19 -34.02 -5.20 3.43
C LYS A 19 -33.34 -6.27 2.58
N VAL A 20 -32.36 -5.89 1.76
CA VAL A 20 -31.38 -6.86 1.23
C VAL A 20 -30.28 -7.04 2.26
N LYS A 21 -30.34 -8.13 3.02
CA LYS A 21 -29.26 -8.58 3.89
C LYS A 21 -28.19 -9.23 3.01
N VAL A 22 -27.22 -8.45 2.53
CA VAL A 22 -26.03 -9.00 1.88
C VAL A 22 -25.12 -9.55 2.98
N GLN A 23 -25.12 -10.86 3.12
CA GLN A 23 -24.22 -11.59 4.01
C GLN A 23 -22.83 -11.60 3.34
N SER A 24 -21.93 -10.73 3.80
CA SER A 24 -20.53 -10.76 3.39
C SER A 24 -19.87 -12.00 3.99
N SER A 25 -19.68 -13.03 3.18
CA SER A 25 -18.92 -14.23 3.52
C SER A 25 -17.60 -14.22 2.77
N PHE A 26 -16.58 -13.58 3.34
CA PHE A 26 -15.18 -13.93 3.05
C PHE A 26 -14.75 -15.00 4.06
N MET A 27 -15.02 -16.27 3.75
CA MET A 27 -14.32 -17.40 4.35
C MET A 27 -13.28 -17.90 3.35
N VAL A 28 -12.00 -17.69 3.63
CA VAL A 28 -10.94 -18.50 3.02
C VAL A 28 -10.80 -19.75 3.87
N SER A 29 -11.42 -20.82 3.39
CA SER A 29 -11.20 -22.17 3.91
C SER A 29 -9.89 -22.71 3.32
N LEU A 30 -8.87 -22.93 4.13
CA LEU A 30 -7.77 -23.84 3.77
C LEU A 30 -8.12 -25.23 4.34
N GLY A 31 -8.91 -25.97 3.56
CA GLY A 31 -9.16 -27.38 3.79
C GLY A 31 -7.99 -28.24 3.32
N VAL A 32 -7.44 -29.00 4.26
CA VAL A 32 -7.07 -30.42 4.17
C VAL A 32 -6.61 -30.94 2.80
N THR A 33 -5.32 -31.32 2.72
CA THR A 33 -4.87 -32.39 1.83
C THR A 33 -4.60 -33.66 2.66
N ASP A 34 -5.43 -34.66 2.41
CA ASP A 34 -5.21 -36.05 2.77
C ASP A 34 -4.15 -36.68 1.84
N ARG A 35 -3.50 -37.73 2.37
CA ARG A 35 -2.88 -38.87 1.67
C ARG A 35 -1.44 -38.75 1.14
N ALA A 36 -0.51 -39.49 1.77
CA ALA A 36 -0.20 -40.88 1.38
C ALA A 36 1.10 -41.38 2.05
N GLN A 37 0.99 -42.50 2.78
CA GLN A 37 2.13 -43.32 3.21
C GLN A 37 2.79 -43.98 1.99
N TYR A 38 4.12 -43.88 1.89
CA TYR A 38 4.93 -44.84 1.16
C TYR A 38 6.04 -45.37 2.07
N HIS A 39 6.02 -46.69 2.23
CA HIS A 39 7.04 -47.50 2.89
C HIS A 39 8.19 -47.77 1.90
N GLY A 40 9.43 -47.54 2.31
CA GLY A 40 10.63 -47.98 1.61
C GLY A 40 11.82 -48.06 2.58
N LYS A 41 12.27 -49.27 2.89
CA LYS A 41 13.28 -49.61 3.92
C LYS A 41 14.73 -49.52 3.37
N ALA A 42 15.65 -49.02 4.24
CA ALA A 42 17.06 -49.43 4.51
C ALA A 42 18.09 -49.53 3.35
N HIS A 43 19.42 -49.29 3.44
CA HIS A 43 20.49 -48.79 4.34
C HIS A 43 21.81 -48.84 3.48
N PRO A 44 23.08 -48.73 3.98
CA PRO A 44 23.84 -47.56 4.46
C PRO A 44 25.27 -47.43 3.82
N GLY A 45 26.04 -46.39 4.20
CA GLY A 45 27.51 -46.33 4.08
C GLY A 45 28.03 -44.97 3.57
N THR A 46 29.15 -44.38 3.99
CA THR A 46 30.21 -44.67 4.98
C THR A 46 31.02 -43.36 5.13
N PHE A 47 31.50 -43.02 6.33
CA PHE A 47 32.46 -41.91 6.59
C PHE A 47 33.88 -42.24 6.05
N PRO A 48 34.86 -41.30 6.02
CA PRO A 48 35.71 -41.10 7.21
C PRO A 48 36.18 -39.65 7.50
N HIS A 49 36.18 -39.34 8.81
CA HIS A 49 37.23 -38.72 9.65
C HIS A 49 37.98 -37.42 9.29
N GLY A 50 38.02 -36.52 10.30
CA GLY A 50 39.09 -35.53 10.52
C GLY A 50 38.80 -34.54 11.67
N THR A 51 39.05 -34.92 12.93
CA THR A 51 39.04 -34.06 14.14
C THR A 51 40.47 -33.60 14.51
N PRO A 52 40.72 -32.86 15.62
CA PRO A 52 40.48 -31.44 15.88
C PRO A 52 41.78 -30.70 16.29
N ARG A 53 41.78 -29.36 16.41
CA ARG A 53 42.82 -28.67 17.22
C ARG A 53 42.28 -27.40 17.88
N ALA A 54 42.69 -27.23 19.13
CA ALA A 54 42.12 -26.34 20.13
C ALA A 54 42.98 -25.11 20.43
N LEU A 55 42.30 -24.15 21.06
CA LEU A 55 42.75 -23.21 22.10
C LEU A 55 43.49 -21.92 21.70
N GLY A 56 42.87 -20.80 22.09
CA GLY A 56 43.48 -19.48 22.22
C GLY A 56 42.51 -18.51 22.91
N THR A 57 42.60 -18.41 24.24
CA THR A 57 41.92 -17.42 25.08
C THR A 57 42.53 -16.02 24.90
N VAL A 58 41.72 -14.99 24.63
CA VAL A 58 41.99 -13.60 25.03
C VAL A 58 40.69 -12.89 25.38
N GLN A 59 40.76 -12.10 26.44
CA GLN A 59 39.70 -11.41 27.17
C GLN A 59 39.12 -10.17 26.43
N ALA A 60 37.88 -9.87 26.81
CA ALA A 60 37.32 -8.55 27.14
C ALA A 60 37.15 -7.45 26.08
N ARG A 61 35.90 -6.93 26.08
CA ARG A 61 35.46 -5.54 25.82
C ARG A 61 35.73 -4.96 24.42
N ASN A 62 34.68 -4.84 23.61
CA ASN A 62 33.88 -3.61 23.57
C ASN A 62 32.63 -3.73 22.68
N LYS A 63 31.57 -3.07 23.14
CA LYS A 63 30.27 -2.88 22.49
C LYS A 63 30.40 -1.99 21.26
N ALA A 64 29.37 -2.08 20.40
CA ALA A 64 28.99 -1.17 19.32
C ALA A 64 29.48 -1.53 17.92
N MET A 65 28.92 -2.59 17.33
CA MET A 65 28.75 -2.71 15.86
C MET A 65 27.66 -3.76 15.62
N PHE A 66 26.39 -3.39 15.46
CA PHE A 66 25.36 -4.27 14.86
C PHE A 66 24.04 -3.52 14.55
N ILE A 67 24.08 -2.33 13.95
CA ILE A 67 22.91 -1.79 13.22
C ILE A 67 23.39 -0.93 12.04
N HIS A 68 24.18 -1.48 11.13
CA HIS A 68 24.43 -0.88 9.82
C HIS A 68 24.74 -1.98 8.80
N SER A 69 23.77 -2.88 8.56
CA SER A 69 23.73 -3.68 7.35
C SER A 69 22.33 -4.28 7.16
N LEU A 70 21.39 -3.42 6.77
CA LEU A 70 20.20 -3.85 6.05
C LEU A 70 20.32 -3.23 4.66
N ALA A 71 21.28 -3.75 3.90
CA ALA A 71 21.30 -3.53 2.46
C ALA A 71 20.02 -4.16 1.90
N SER A 72 19.11 -3.30 1.46
CA SER A 72 17.92 -3.67 0.71
C SER A 72 18.33 -4.56 -0.46
N ILE A 73 17.90 -5.81 -0.46
CA ILE A 73 17.94 -6.64 -1.66
C ILE A 73 16.93 -6.00 -2.62
N SER A 74 17.45 -5.15 -3.50
CA SER A 74 16.73 -4.43 -4.53
C SER A 74 16.62 -5.32 -5.77
N SER A 75 15.56 -6.12 -5.84
CA SER A 75 15.01 -6.53 -7.13
C SER A 75 13.81 -5.63 -7.42
N SER A 76 13.98 -4.61 -8.25
CA SER A 76 12.86 -3.82 -8.76
C SER A 76 12.04 -4.69 -9.72
N SER A 77 11.07 -5.43 -9.18
CA SER A 77 10.09 -6.12 -10.01
C SER A 77 9.08 -5.09 -10.51
N GLN A 78 9.19 -4.65 -11.77
CA GLN A 78 8.13 -3.84 -12.36
C GLN A 78 6.83 -4.66 -12.40
N LEU A 79 5.76 -4.18 -11.76
CA LEU A 79 4.43 -4.80 -11.86
C LEU A 79 3.88 -4.49 -13.24
N ARG A 80 3.84 -5.50 -14.12
CA ARG A 80 3.46 -5.33 -15.54
C ARG A 80 2.45 -6.40 -15.97
N SER A 81 1.57 -6.02 -16.88
CA SER A 81 0.69 -6.92 -17.63
C SER A 81 0.73 -6.54 -19.10
N THR A 82 0.67 -7.54 -19.98
CA THR A 82 0.72 -7.36 -21.44
C THR A 82 -0.29 -8.31 -22.07
N ALA A 83 -1.04 -7.85 -23.07
CA ALA A 83 -1.98 -8.68 -23.81
C ALA A 83 -2.18 -8.17 -25.24
N LEU A 84 -2.61 -9.07 -26.13
CA LEU A 84 -2.95 -8.75 -27.51
C LEU A 84 -4.45 -8.40 -27.60
N PHE A 85 -4.76 -7.24 -28.16
CA PHE A 85 -6.14 -6.77 -28.37
C PHE A 85 -6.42 -6.57 -29.85
N GLY A 86 -7.60 -6.97 -30.30
CA GLY A 86 -8.14 -6.64 -31.62
C GLY A 86 -9.25 -5.59 -31.53
N HIS A 87 -10.04 -5.44 -32.59
CA HIS A 87 -11.10 -4.43 -32.67
C HIS A 87 -12.20 -4.52 -31.63
N LEU A 88 -12.44 -5.72 -31.07
CA LEU A 88 -13.40 -5.91 -29.97
C LEU A 88 -12.97 -5.18 -28.68
N GLY A 89 -11.70 -4.76 -28.60
CA GLY A 89 -11.13 -4.14 -27.41
C GLY A 89 -11.01 -5.14 -26.25
N GLY A 90 -11.03 -4.63 -25.03
CA GLY A 90 -10.94 -5.44 -23.82
C GLY A 90 -10.37 -4.66 -22.64
N ARG A 91 -10.14 -5.36 -21.52
CA ARG A 91 -9.61 -4.76 -20.30
C ARG A 91 -8.32 -5.42 -19.89
N LEU A 92 -7.25 -4.63 -19.80
CA LEU A 92 -5.97 -5.02 -19.23
C LEU A 92 -5.93 -4.62 -17.76
N VAL A 93 -5.57 -5.52 -16.86
CA VAL A 93 -5.53 -5.26 -15.42
C VAL A 93 -4.18 -5.70 -14.90
N VAL A 94 -3.55 -4.88 -14.05
CA VAL A 94 -2.41 -5.32 -13.24
C VAL A 94 -2.98 -5.94 -11.95
N PRO A 95 -2.84 -7.26 -11.72
CA PRO A 95 -3.53 -7.93 -10.61
C PRO A 95 -3.17 -7.33 -9.24
N ASN A 96 -4.17 -7.21 -8.36
CA ASN A 96 -4.05 -6.74 -6.98
C ASN A 96 -3.57 -5.29 -6.78
N THR A 97 -3.48 -4.47 -7.83
CA THR A 97 -2.98 -3.08 -7.72
C THR A 97 -4.08 -2.04 -7.80
N GLY A 98 -5.23 -2.36 -8.36
CA GLY A 98 -6.30 -1.41 -8.68
C GLY A 98 -6.11 -0.67 -10.00
N VAL A 99 -5.00 -0.90 -10.71
CA VAL A 99 -4.70 -0.26 -11.99
C VAL A 99 -5.25 -1.09 -13.15
N SER A 100 -6.01 -0.45 -14.04
CA SER A 100 -6.54 -1.11 -15.24
C SER A 100 -6.69 -0.16 -16.42
N LEU A 101 -6.59 -0.70 -17.64
CA LEU A 101 -6.79 0.01 -18.89
C LEU A 101 -7.91 -0.68 -19.67
N LEU A 102 -8.95 0.07 -20.01
CA LEU A 102 -10.05 -0.36 -20.86
C LEU A 102 -9.83 0.19 -22.27
N ILE A 103 -9.74 -0.72 -23.23
CA ILE A 103 -9.69 -0.43 -24.66
C ILE A 103 -11.12 -0.64 -25.17
N PRO A 104 -11.83 0.41 -25.59
CA PRO A 104 -13.20 0.26 -26.07
C PRO A 104 -13.25 -0.43 -27.43
N HIS A 105 -14.41 -0.97 -27.76
CA HIS A 105 -14.70 -1.50 -29.08
C HIS A 105 -14.46 -0.44 -30.16
N GLY A 106 -13.74 -0.79 -31.22
CA GLY A 106 -13.42 0.11 -32.34
C GLY A 106 -12.22 1.05 -32.11
N ALA A 107 -11.56 1.01 -30.94
CA ALA A 107 -10.31 1.74 -30.73
C ALA A 107 -9.15 1.19 -31.59
N ILE A 108 -9.22 -0.11 -31.93
CA ILE A 108 -8.26 -0.81 -32.79
C ILE A 108 -8.97 -1.15 -34.12
N PRO A 109 -8.35 -0.94 -35.28
CA PRO A 109 -8.94 -1.31 -36.58
C PRO A 109 -9.25 -2.82 -36.69
N GLU A 110 -10.31 -3.19 -37.43
CA GLU A 110 -10.80 -4.58 -37.56
C GLU A 110 -9.73 -5.60 -37.99
N GLU A 111 -8.86 -5.20 -38.92
CA GLU A 111 -7.79 -6.03 -39.49
C GLU A 111 -6.46 -5.90 -38.73
N SER A 112 -6.49 -5.33 -37.52
CA SER A 112 -5.29 -5.06 -36.72
C SER A 112 -5.41 -5.64 -35.32
N SER A 113 -4.25 -6.02 -34.78
CA SER A 113 -4.10 -6.39 -33.38
C SER A 113 -2.90 -5.69 -32.78
N TRP A 114 -3.06 -5.12 -31.59
CA TRP A 114 -2.00 -4.42 -30.89
C TRP A 114 -1.63 -5.17 -29.61
N GLU A 115 -0.34 -5.39 -29.41
CA GLU A 115 0.18 -5.84 -28.12
C GLU A 115 0.29 -4.63 -27.20
N ILE A 116 -0.60 -4.55 -26.22
CA ILE A 116 -0.69 -3.43 -25.28
C ILE A 116 -0.16 -3.87 -23.93
N TYR A 117 0.66 -3.02 -23.32
CA TYR A 117 1.16 -3.22 -21.96
C TYR A 117 0.64 -2.17 -21.00
N LEU A 118 0.59 -2.56 -19.72
CA LEU A 118 0.26 -1.71 -18.59
C LEU A 118 1.24 -2.04 -17.47
N ALA A 119 1.91 -1.03 -16.92
CA ALA A 119 2.95 -1.21 -15.92
C ALA A 119 2.88 -0.13 -14.82
N ILE A 120 3.31 -0.50 -13.62
CA ILE A 120 3.44 0.40 -12.47
C ILE A 120 4.91 0.52 -12.11
N THR A 121 5.38 1.75 -11.95
CA THR A 121 6.74 2.03 -11.46
C THR A 121 6.77 1.92 -9.93
N GLN A 122 7.59 1.00 -9.38
CA GLN A 122 7.71 0.78 -7.94
C GLN A 122 8.86 1.60 -7.31
N ARG A 123 8.70 1.97 -6.03
CA ARG A 123 9.67 2.60 -5.10
C ARG A 123 10.11 4.03 -5.38
N GLU A 124 10.62 4.33 -6.57
CA GLU A 124 11.12 5.67 -6.92
C GLU A 124 10.42 6.14 -8.18
N SER A 125 9.35 6.92 -7.98
CA SER A 125 8.71 7.69 -9.04
C SER A 125 9.76 8.58 -9.69
N SER A 126 9.73 8.65 -11.01
CA SER A 126 10.58 9.60 -11.76
C SER A 126 10.06 11.04 -11.69
N LEU A 127 8.84 11.23 -11.17
CA LEU A 127 8.28 12.52 -10.83
C LEU A 127 8.63 12.87 -9.39
N GLU A 128 9.46 13.91 -9.21
CA GLU A 128 9.66 14.58 -7.94
C GLU A 128 8.70 15.78 -7.87
N PRO A 129 7.65 15.73 -7.02
CA PRO A 129 6.71 16.84 -6.88
C PRO A 129 7.42 18.11 -6.38
N GLU A 130 7.11 19.26 -6.98
CA GLU A 130 7.73 20.54 -6.62
C GLU A 130 6.86 21.28 -5.59
N GLY A 131 7.51 21.95 -4.62
CA GLY A 131 6.81 22.77 -3.64
C GLY A 131 5.82 21.97 -2.75
N PRO A 132 4.53 22.35 -2.70
CA PRO A 132 3.50 21.70 -1.89
C PRO A 132 2.87 20.46 -2.55
N GLU A 133 3.16 20.20 -3.83
CA GLU A 133 2.62 19.06 -4.58
C GLU A 133 3.00 17.72 -3.92
N VAL A 134 2.11 16.73 -4.04
CA VAL A 134 2.36 15.35 -3.63
C VAL A 134 1.79 14.35 -4.63
N LEU A 135 2.43 13.19 -4.73
CA LEU A 135 1.89 12.05 -5.46
C LEU A 135 0.67 11.48 -4.71
N LEU A 136 -0.44 11.35 -5.44
CA LEU A 136 -1.68 10.80 -4.90
C LEU A 136 -1.88 9.33 -5.24
N GLY A 137 -1.18 8.80 -6.24
CA GLY A 137 -1.26 7.41 -6.68
C GLY A 137 0.03 6.95 -7.37
N PRO A 138 0.06 5.71 -7.90
CA PRO A 138 1.23 5.18 -8.58
C PRO A 138 1.51 5.89 -9.92
N GLU A 139 2.78 5.92 -10.33
CA GLU A 139 3.17 6.21 -11.71
C GLU A 139 2.79 4.99 -12.59
N VAL A 140 1.96 5.23 -13.62
CA VAL A 140 1.43 4.19 -14.51
C VAL A 140 1.85 4.43 -15.94
N SER A 141 2.46 3.43 -16.57
CA SER A 141 2.82 3.42 -17.98
C SER A 141 1.91 2.49 -18.77
N CYS A 142 1.29 3.00 -19.83
CA CYS A 142 0.59 2.21 -20.84
C CYS A 142 1.19 2.48 -22.22
N GLY A 143 1.18 1.48 -23.10
CA GLY A 143 1.82 1.57 -24.41
C GLY A 143 1.49 0.40 -25.31
N PRO A 144 1.98 0.42 -26.55
CA PRO A 144 3.14 1.20 -27.01
C PRO A 144 2.80 2.67 -27.39
N PRO A 145 3.72 3.64 -27.15
CA PRO A 145 3.45 5.08 -27.31
C PRO A 145 3.32 5.55 -28.76
N GLU A 146 3.75 4.75 -29.74
CA GLU A 146 3.69 5.07 -31.17
C GLU A 146 2.28 4.93 -31.75
N LEU A 147 1.36 4.30 -31.02
CA LEU A 147 0.00 4.06 -31.48
C LEU A 147 -0.94 5.21 -31.08
N ALA A 148 -1.65 5.72 -32.09
CA ALA A 148 -2.76 6.64 -31.89
C ALA A 148 -4.06 5.85 -31.85
N VAL A 149 -4.86 6.05 -30.81
CA VAL A 149 -6.18 5.45 -30.69
C VAL A 149 -7.22 6.35 -31.37
N SER A 150 -8.08 5.79 -32.20
CA SER A 150 -9.21 6.52 -32.81
C SER A 150 -10.28 6.89 -31.79
N THR A 151 -10.38 6.08 -30.73
CA THR A 151 -11.35 6.22 -29.64
C THR A 151 -10.60 6.25 -28.31
N PRO A 152 -10.92 7.18 -27.39
CA PRO A 152 -10.20 7.31 -26.12
C PRO A 152 -10.25 6.03 -25.28
N CYS A 153 -9.12 5.61 -24.73
CA CYS A 153 -9.03 4.47 -23.80
C CYS A 153 -9.24 4.95 -22.36
N ALA A 154 -9.87 4.15 -21.49
CA ALA A 154 -10.07 4.53 -20.10
C ALA A 154 -9.01 3.90 -19.18
N LEU A 155 -8.11 4.71 -18.62
CA LEU A 155 -7.13 4.32 -17.62
C LEU A 155 -7.69 4.55 -16.22
N THR A 156 -7.57 3.57 -15.33
CA THR A 156 -7.95 3.68 -13.92
C THR A 156 -6.69 3.66 -13.06
N ILE A 157 -6.52 4.69 -12.23
CA ILE A 157 -5.40 4.82 -11.29
C ILE A 157 -5.98 4.98 -9.87
N PRO A 158 -5.64 4.11 -8.91
CA PRO A 158 -6.05 4.29 -7.52
C PRO A 158 -5.35 5.49 -6.90
N HIS A 159 -6.01 6.19 -5.98
CA HIS A 159 -5.38 7.30 -5.25
C HIS A 159 -5.67 7.25 -3.75
N CYS A 160 -4.94 8.09 -3.02
CA CYS A 160 -5.07 8.26 -1.57
C CYS A 160 -5.63 9.61 -1.13
N ALA A 161 -6.06 10.50 -2.04
CA ALA A 161 -6.73 11.74 -1.62
C ALA A 161 -8.15 11.46 -1.12
N HIS A 162 -8.56 12.11 -0.03
CA HIS A 162 -9.97 12.35 0.23
C HIS A 162 -10.42 13.50 -0.69
N ALA A 163 -11.03 13.14 -1.82
CA ALA A 163 -11.35 14.04 -2.93
C ALA A 163 -12.41 15.09 -2.54
N ASP A 164 -11.95 16.19 -1.96
CA ASP A 164 -12.74 17.39 -1.69
C ASP A 164 -12.12 18.57 -2.45
N PRO A 165 -12.83 19.16 -3.44
CA PRO A 165 -12.30 20.27 -4.24
C PRO A 165 -12.06 21.54 -3.43
N GLN A 166 -12.61 21.66 -2.22
CA GLN A 166 -12.30 22.80 -1.34
C GLN A 166 -10.90 22.70 -0.71
N HIS A 167 -10.29 21.52 -0.78
CA HIS A 167 -9.06 21.21 -0.04
C HIS A 167 -7.94 20.67 -0.93
N TRP A 168 -8.27 20.15 -2.12
CA TRP A 168 -7.32 19.56 -3.06
C TRP A 168 -7.50 20.13 -4.47
N SER A 169 -6.40 20.62 -5.05
CA SER A 169 -6.27 20.82 -6.50
C SER A 169 -5.57 19.59 -7.07
N ILE A 170 -6.26 18.82 -7.92
CA ILE A 170 -5.74 17.54 -8.43
C ILE A 170 -5.46 17.64 -9.92
N HIS A 171 -4.26 17.24 -10.31
CA HIS A 171 -3.73 17.36 -11.66
C HIS A 171 -3.21 16.03 -12.17
N LEU A 172 -3.36 15.81 -13.47
CA LEU A 172 -2.75 14.70 -14.19
C LEU A 172 -1.49 15.19 -14.90
N LYS A 173 -0.34 14.65 -14.53
CA LYS A 173 0.92 14.87 -15.26
C LYS A 173 1.21 13.68 -16.18
N ARG A 174 1.73 13.96 -17.37
CA ARG A 174 2.24 12.98 -18.33
C ARG A 174 3.74 13.15 -18.52
N ARG A 175 4.46 12.05 -18.68
CA ARG A 175 5.87 12.08 -19.05
C ARG A 175 6.02 12.15 -20.57
N THR A 176 6.70 13.19 -21.03
CA THR A 176 7.08 13.41 -22.43
C THR A 176 8.16 12.43 -22.89
N GLN A 177 8.37 12.32 -24.21
CA GLN A 177 9.46 11.52 -24.79
C GLN A 177 10.85 11.98 -24.34
N GLN A 178 10.99 13.26 -23.99
CA GLN A 178 12.23 13.84 -23.45
C GLN A 178 12.45 13.53 -21.96
N GLY A 179 11.51 12.81 -21.33
CA GLY A 179 11.56 12.47 -19.90
C GLY A 179 11.05 13.58 -18.97
N LYS A 180 10.64 14.74 -19.51
CA LYS A 180 10.05 15.82 -18.72
C LYS A 180 8.58 15.55 -18.42
N TRP A 181 8.14 15.91 -17.22
CA TRP A 181 6.73 15.88 -16.84
C TRP A 181 6.02 17.17 -17.24
N GLU A 182 4.85 17.04 -17.83
CA GLU A 182 3.96 18.14 -18.19
C GLU A 182 2.56 17.90 -17.63
N GLU A 183 1.91 18.97 -17.21
CA GLU A 183 0.50 18.90 -16.83
C GLU A 183 -0.35 18.79 -18.09
N VAL A 184 -1.25 17.80 -18.10
CA VAL A 184 -2.13 17.55 -19.25
C VAL A 184 -3.58 17.94 -18.92
N MET A 185 -3.93 17.98 -17.64
CA MET A 185 -5.29 18.28 -17.17
C MET A 185 -5.29 18.57 -15.67
N SER A 186 -6.17 19.48 -15.26
CA SER A 186 -6.63 19.69 -13.88
C SER A 186 -8.05 19.14 -13.75
N VAL A 187 -8.39 18.54 -12.62
CA VAL A 187 -9.77 18.07 -12.35
C VAL A 187 -10.77 19.23 -12.37
N GLU A 188 -10.31 20.45 -12.09
CA GLU A 188 -11.12 21.67 -12.07
C GLU A 188 -11.28 22.32 -13.46
N GLU A 189 -10.37 22.04 -14.40
CA GLU A 189 -10.36 22.61 -15.75
C GLU A 189 -10.32 21.49 -16.80
N GLU A 190 -11.48 21.19 -17.39
CA GLU A 190 -11.60 20.23 -18.48
C GLU A 190 -10.82 20.72 -19.72
N THR A 191 -9.78 19.99 -20.12
CA THR A 191 -9.07 20.24 -21.37
C THR A 191 -9.62 19.35 -22.48
N THR A 192 -9.44 19.76 -23.75
CA THR A 192 -9.91 19.00 -24.91
C THR A 192 -9.18 17.67 -25.13
N SER A 193 -8.09 17.40 -24.40
CA SER A 193 -7.19 16.27 -24.65
C SER A 193 -7.35 15.10 -23.66
N CYS A 194 -7.91 15.32 -22.46
CA CYS A 194 -8.08 14.32 -21.40
C CYS A 194 -9.24 14.70 -20.47
N TYR A 195 -9.99 13.71 -19.99
CA TYR A 195 -11.05 13.87 -18.99
C TYR A 195 -10.77 12.95 -17.79
N CYS A 196 -10.81 13.45 -16.54
CA CYS A 196 -10.75 12.62 -15.32
C CYS A 196 -12.09 12.67 -14.60
N LEU A 197 -12.59 11.49 -14.28
CA LEU A 197 -13.62 11.29 -13.27
C LEU A 197 -12.95 10.81 -11.98
N LEU A 198 -13.04 11.61 -10.93
CA LEU A 198 -12.46 11.30 -9.63
C LEU A 198 -13.50 10.63 -8.73
N ASP A 199 -13.30 9.35 -8.46
CA ASP A 199 -14.06 8.57 -7.48
C ASP A 199 -13.39 8.65 -6.10
N PRO A 200 -14.02 8.19 -5.01
CA PRO A 200 -13.39 8.23 -3.67
C PRO A 200 -12.08 7.43 -3.53
N TYR A 201 -11.79 6.50 -4.44
CA TYR A 201 -10.63 5.59 -4.35
C TYR A 201 -9.78 5.49 -5.63
N ALA A 202 -10.24 6.08 -6.74
CA ALA A 202 -9.56 6.00 -8.03
C ALA A 202 -9.92 7.19 -8.94
N CYS A 203 -9.02 7.59 -9.83
CA CYS A 203 -9.33 8.47 -10.95
C CYS A 203 -9.42 7.63 -12.23
N HIS A 204 -10.49 7.84 -12.98
CA HIS A 204 -10.74 7.26 -14.29
C HIS A 204 -10.45 8.31 -15.36
N ILE A 205 -9.45 8.05 -16.19
CA ILE A 205 -8.88 9.00 -17.15
C ILE A 205 -9.20 8.51 -18.57
N LEU A 206 -9.83 9.34 -19.37
CA LEU A 206 -9.94 9.11 -20.81
C LEU A 206 -8.67 9.61 -21.52
N LEU A 207 -7.96 8.67 -22.15
CA LEU A 207 -6.68 8.89 -22.80
C LEU A 207 -6.81 8.83 -24.32
N ASN A 208 -6.36 9.88 -24.99
CA ASN A 208 -6.27 9.94 -26.45
C ASN A 208 -4.95 9.40 -27.00
N SER A 209 -3.97 9.14 -26.14
CA SER A 209 -2.68 8.56 -26.53
C SER A 209 -2.10 7.78 -25.36
N PHE A 210 -1.27 6.78 -25.66
CA PHE A 210 -0.57 6.01 -24.63
C PHE A 210 0.63 6.79 -24.08
N GLY A 211 1.08 6.42 -22.88
CA GLY A 211 2.17 7.12 -22.22
C GLY A 211 2.30 6.76 -20.75
N THR A 212 3.09 7.56 -20.05
CA THR A 212 3.29 7.43 -18.60
C THR A 212 2.60 8.59 -17.90
N TYR A 213 1.79 8.28 -16.90
CA TYR A 213 0.89 9.21 -16.22
C TYR A 213 1.04 9.08 -14.70
N ALA A 214 0.87 10.20 -14.00
CA ALA A 214 0.87 10.25 -12.55
C ALA A 214 -0.15 11.28 -12.05
N LEU A 215 -0.86 10.94 -10.98
CA LEU A 215 -1.80 11.83 -10.32
C LEU A 215 -1.09 12.64 -9.23
N ILE A 216 -1.18 13.96 -9.33
CA ILE A 216 -0.58 14.91 -8.40
C ILE A 216 -1.69 15.68 -7.70
N GLY A 217 -1.50 15.96 -6.42
CA GLY A 217 -2.37 16.82 -5.62
C GLY A 217 -1.59 17.96 -5.02
N GLU A 218 -2.11 19.16 -5.15
CA GLU A 218 -1.69 20.33 -4.38
C GLU A 218 -2.73 20.62 -3.29
N PRO A 219 -2.32 20.66 -2.00
CA PRO A 219 -3.24 21.01 -0.92
C PRO A 219 -3.56 22.51 -0.95
N ILE A 220 -4.84 22.84 -1.10
CA ILE A 220 -5.34 24.22 -1.08
C ILE A 220 -5.51 24.73 0.37
N SER A 221 -5.70 23.81 1.32
CA SER A 221 -5.87 24.12 2.75
C SER A 221 -5.22 23.07 3.65
N ASP A 222 -5.08 23.40 4.94
CA ASP A 222 -4.62 22.49 5.99
C ASP A 222 -5.62 21.35 6.31
N CYS A 223 -6.85 21.47 5.78
CA CYS A 223 -7.89 20.46 5.86
C CYS A 223 -7.78 19.37 4.78
N ALA A 224 -6.84 19.50 3.84
CA ALA A 224 -6.53 18.45 2.86
C ALA A 224 -6.20 17.13 3.56
N VAL A 225 -6.86 16.03 3.18
CA VAL A 225 -6.67 14.72 3.80
C VAL A 225 -6.09 13.72 2.81
N ARG A 226 -5.00 13.06 3.21
CA ARG A 226 -4.53 11.80 2.61
C ARG A 226 -5.05 10.62 3.43
N GLN A 227 -5.63 9.66 2.75
CA GLN A 227 -6.08 8.39 3.26
C GLN A 227 -4.91 7.42 3.29
N LEU A 228 -4.48 7.05 4.50
CA LEU A 228 -3.40 6.10 4.72
C LEU A 228 -3.95 4.82 5.31
N LYS A 229 -3.30 3.69 5.02
CA LYS A 229 -3.60 2.39 5.60
C LYS A 229 -2.49 2.03 6.60
N VAL A 230 -2.88 1.84 7.86
CA VAL A 230 -1.98 1.46 8.94
C VAL A 230 -2.06 -0.04 9.15
N ALA A 231 -0.90 -0.70 9.13
CA ALA A 231 -0.79 -2.14 9.32
C ALA A 231 0.32 -2.47 10.31
N VAL A 232 0.08 -3.48 11.14
CA VAL A 232 1.06 -3.95 12.14
C VAL A 232 1.47 -5.37 11.80
N PHE A 233 2.77 -5.58 11.63
CA PHE A 233 3.36 -6.86 11.34
C PHE A 233 4.28 -7.31 12.48
N GLY A 234 4.44 -8.63 12.60
CA GLY A 234 5.41 -9.28 13.48
C GLY A 234 5.79 -10.65 12.94
N CYS A 235 6.65 -11.38 13.64
CA CYS A 235 7.10 -12.70 13.22
C CYS A 235 6.45 -13.79 14.07
N LEU A 236 5.85 -14.82 13.47
CA LEU A 236 5.22 -15.91 14.23
C LEU A 236 6.22 -16.83 14.94
N SER A 237 7.34 -17.09 14.28
CA SER A 237 8.40 -17.97 14.78
C SER A 237 9.56 -17.12 15.27
N CYS A 238 9.82 -17.17 16.57
CA CYS A 238 11.00 -16.51 17.11
C CYS A 238 11.71 -17.42 18.12
N ASN A 239 12.84 -17.96 17.69
CA ASN A 239 13.77 -18.71 18.55
C ASN A 239 14.50 -17.79 19.55
N SER A 240 14.30 -16.47 19.45
CA SER A 240 14.84 -15.45 20.35
C SER A 240 13.76 -14.98 21.34
N LEU A 241 14.19 -14.52 22.51
CA LEU A 241 13.30 -13.82 23.46
C LEU A 241 12.84 -12.46 22.92
N ASP A 242 13.55 -11.91 21.93
CA ASP A 242 13.20 -10.64 21.29
C ASP A 242 12.09 -10.82 20.24
N TYR A 243 11.14 -9.90 20.20
CA TYR A 243 10.02 -9.87 19.27
C TYR A 243 9.91 -8.46 18.68
N ASN A 244 9.87 -8.33 17.36
CA ASN A 244 9.78 -7.02 16.71
C ASN A 244 8.38 -6.77 16.16
N LEU A 245 7.74 -5.71 16.66
CA LEU A 245 6.54 -5.12 16.04
C LEU A 245 6.97 -4.10 15.00
N ARG A 246 6.45 -4.22 13.79
CA ARG A 246 6.71 -3.30 12.68
C ARG A 246 5.41 -2.63 12.28
N VAL A 247 5.37 -1.30 12.38
CA VAL A 247 4.19 -0.49 12.06
C VAL A 247 4.42 0.21 10.73
N TYR A 248 3.59 -0.15 9.77
CA TYR A 248 3.59 0.40 8.42
C TYR A 248 2.46 1.40 8.27
N CYS A 249 2.72 2.48 7.55
CA CYS A 249 1.71 3.41 7.10
C CYS A 249 1.96 3.69 5.63
N VAL A 250 1.02 3.23 4.80
CA VAL A 250 1.11 3.33 3.34
C VAL A 250 -0.07 4.15 2.82
N ASP A 251 0.05 4.66 1.61
CA ASP A 251 -1.09 5.21 0.89
C ASP A 251 -2.21 4.16 0.81
N ASN A 252 -3.48 4.58 0.96
CA ASN A 252 -4.63 3.70 0.87
C ASN A 252 -4.93 3.27 -0.58
N THR A 253 -3.93 2.68 -1.25
CA THR A 253 -4.04 2.11 -2.58
C THR A 253 -3.70 0.62 -2.53
N PRO A 254 -4.34 -0.24 -3.36
CA PRO A 254 -4.06 -1.67 -3.32
C PRO A 254 -2.59 -2.00 -3.63
N CYS A 255 -1.98 -1.31 -4.60
CA CYS A 255 -0.57 -1.48 -4.94
C CYS A 255 0.38 -1.22 -3.77
N ALA A 256 0.21 -0.11 -3.05
CA ALA A 256 1.10 0.26 -1.95
C ALA A 256 1.06 -0.76 -0.80
N PHE A 257 -0.14 -1.28 -0.48
CA PHE A 257 -0.27 -2.29 0.56
C PHE A 257 0.27 -3.67 0.13
N GLN A 258 0.05 -4.08 -1.12
CA GLN A 258 0.57 -5.36 -1.64
C GLN A 258 2.10 -5.41 -1.63
N GLU A 259 2.78 -4.30 -1.88
CA GLU A 259 4.23 -4.21 -1.78
C GLU A 259 4.72 -4.50 -0.36
N VAL A 260 4.11 -3.87 0.65
CA VAL A 260 4.46 -4.13 2.06
C VAL A 260 4.20 -5.57 2.46
N VAL A 261 3.05 -6.15 2.06
CA VAL A 261 2.73 -7.55 2.36
C VAL A 261 3.76 -8.50 1.73
N SER A 262 4.20 -8.21 0.50
CA SER A 262 5.19 -9.01 -0.21
C SER A 262 6.57 -8.91 0.49
N ASP A 263 7.01 -7.69 0.82
CA ASP A 263 8.27 -7.44 1.52
C ASP A 263 8.30 -8.07 2.92
N GLU A 264 7.21 -8.00 3.67
CA GLU A 264 7.08 -8.63 4.99
C GLU A 264 7.09 -10.16 4.88
N ARG A 265 6.39 -10.73 3.91
CA ARG A 265 6.37 -12.18 3.67
C ARG A 265 7.77 -12.73 3.37
N LEU A 266 8.57 -12.00 2.59
CA LEU A 266 9.97 -12.36 2.34
C LEU A 266 10.82 -12.37 3.61
N GLN A 267 10.47 -11.56 4.60
CA GLN A 267 11.12 -11.48 5.90
C GLN A 267 10.47 -12.39 6.97
N GLY A 268 9.54 -13.27 6.59
CA GLY A 268 8.82 -14.14 7.53
C GLY A 268 7.79 -13.40 8.41
N GLY A 269 7.45 -12.16 8.04
CA GLY A 269 6.45 -11.35 8.72
C GLY A 269 5.03 -11.80 8.42
N GLN A 270 4.16 -11.61 9.41
CA GLN A 270 2.73 -11.80 9.30
C GLN A 270 2.00 -10.56 9.81
N LEU A 271 0.91 -10.23 9.14
CA LEU A 271 -0.04 -9.23 9.58
C LEU A 271 -0.70 -9.69 10.89
N LEU A 272 -0.63 -8.87 11.93
CA LEU A 272 -1.10 -9.22 13.27
C LEU A 272 -2.54 -8.76 13.56
N GLU A 273 -3.03 -7.78 12.81
CA GLU A 273 -4.35 -7.15 13.00
C GLU A 273 -4.85 -6.65 11.64
N GLU A 274 -6.15 -6.55 11.46
CA GLU A 274 -6.72 -5.97 10.23
C GLU A 274 -6.24 -4.52 10.04
N PRO A 275 -5.75 -4.12 8.84
CA PRO A 275 -5.21 -2.79 8.65
C PRO A 275 -6.33 -1.74 8.69
N LYS A 276 -6.09 -0.62 9.37
CA LYS A 276 -7.10 0.44 9.59
C LYS A 276 -6.81 1.70 8.79
N LEU A 277 -7.86 2.41 8.41
CA LEU A 277 -7.80 3.65 7.63
C LEU A 277 -7.50 4.85 8.54
N LEU A 278 -6.41 5.57 8.26
CA LEU A 278 -6.00 6.80 8.93
C LEU A 278 -6.20 7.99 7.98
N HIS A 279 -7.04 8.94 8.37
CA HIS A 279 -7.13 10.25 7.72
C HIS A 279 -6.01 11.17 8.22
N PHE A 280 -4.97 11.33 7.40
CA PHE A 280 -3.81 12.18 7.70
C PHE A 280 -3.99 13.55 7.07
N LYS A 281 -4.12 14.58 7.89
CA LYS A 281 -4.39 15.97 7.48
C LYS A 281 -3.12 16.70 7.06
N GLY A 282 -3.25 17.63 6.13
CA GLY A 282 -2.21 18.58 5.68
C GLY A 282 -1.85 19.67 6.70
N ASN A 283 -2.10 19.44 7.99
CA ASN A 283 -1.94 20.44 9.06
C ASN A 283 -0.50 20.58 9.58
N THR A 284 0.49 20.05 8.85
CA THR A 284 1.93 20.05 9.17
C THR A 284 2.35 19.31 10.46
N CYS A 285 1.40 18.70 11.16
CA CYS A 285 1.68 18.00 12.41
C CYS A 285 2.25 16.60 12.18
N SER A 286 3.27 16.24 12.98
CA SER A 286 3.89 14.91 12.97
C SER A 286 2.91 13.80 13.37
N LEU A 287 3.25 12.58 12.92
CA LEU A 287 2.60 11.36 13.35
C LEU A 287 3.33 10.78 14.57
N GLN A 288 2.60 10.37 15.60
CA GLN A 288 3.14 9.67 16.76
C GLN A 288 2.64 8.24 16.73
N ILE A 289 3.56 7.30 16.87
CA ILE A 289 3.29 5.86 16.94
C ILE A 289 3.71 5.41 18.33
N SER A 290 2.81 4.78 19.06
CA SER A 290 3.12 4.25 20.38
C SER A 290 2.58 2.84 20.62
N VAL A 291 3.26 2.09 21.48
CA VAL A 291 2.83 0.75 21.92
C VAL A 291 2.41 0.85 23.38
N LEU A 292 1.14 0.61 23.63
CA LEU A 292 0.47 0.70 24.92
C LEU A 292 0.11 -0.71 25.42
N ASP A 293 -0.25 -0.78 26.70
CA ASP A 293 -0.78 -2.00 27.33
C ASP A 293 0.12 -3.24 27.23
N VAL A 294 1.43 -3.05 27.11
CA VAL A 294 2.40 -4.16 27.11
C VAL A 294 2.39 -4.85 28.49
N PRO A 295 2.18 -6.17 28.60
CA PRO A 295 2.02 -6.84 29.89
C PRO A 295 3.32 -6.77 30.71
N PRO A 296 3.37 -5.99 31.81
CA PRO A 296 4.63 -5.55 32.42
C PRO A 296 5.43 -6.65 33.12
N PHE A 297 4.80 -7.79 33.41
CA PHE A 297 5.43 -8.95 34.05
C PHE A 297 5.81 -10.05 33.05
N LEU A 298 5.41 -9.94 31.79
CA LEU A 298 5.67 -10.95 30.76
C LEU A 298 6.59 -10.41 29.65
N TRP A 299 6.47 -9.11 29.36
CA TRP A 299 7.14 -8.43 28.26
C TRP A 299 7.77 -7.13 28.71
N ARG A 300 8.88 -6.77 28.05
CA ARG A 300 9.58 -5.50 28.18
C ARG A 300 9.73 -4.85 26.81
N ILE A 301 9.46 -3.56 26.68
CA ILE A 301 9.72 -2.80 25.45
C ILE A 301 11.08 -2.08 25.51
N LYS A 302 11.80 -2.06 24.38
CA LYS A 302 13.11 -1.40 24.21
C LYS A 302 13.09 -0.48 22.97
N PRO A 303 13.63 0.76 23.09
CA PRO A 303 13.92 1.48 24.33
C PRO A 303 12.64 1.74 25.15
N PHE A 304 12.76 2.13 26.42
CA PHE A 304 11.62 2.40 27.31
C PHE A 304 10.66 3.48 26.78
N THR A 305 11.09 4.27 25.80
CA THR A 305 10.21 5.12 25.01
C THR A 305 9.40 4.27 24.05
N ALA A 306 8.21 3.89 24.49
CA ALA A 306 7.20 3.22 23.67
C ALA A 306 6.53 4.17 22.66
N CYS A 307 7.16 5.29 22.31
CA CYS A 307 6.64 6.31 21.39
C CYS A 307 7.72 6.71 20.40
N GLN A 308 7.37 6.74 19.11
CA GLN A 308 8.20 7.20 18.01
C GLN A 308 7.44 8.30 17.27
N GLU A 309 8.11 9.43 17.04
CA GLU A 309 7.56 10.51 16.24
C GLU A 309 8.12 10.45 14.82
N VAL A 310 7.22 10.58 13.84
CA VAL A 310 7.52 10.57 12.42
C VAL A 310 7.19 11.95 11.86
N PRO A 311 8.17 12.67 11.28
CA PRO A 311 7.94 14.00 10.74
C PRO A 311 6.84 14.02 9.69
N PHE A 312 6.02 15.08 9.71
CA PHE A 312 4.93 15.29 8.75
C PHE A 312 5.37 15.08 7.29
N SER A 313 6.49 15.71 6.89
CA SER A 313 6.99 15.66 5.50
C SER A 313 7.29 14.24 5.02
N ARG A 314 7.72 13.34 5.92
CA ARG A 314 8.01 11.94 5.61
C ARG A 314 6.75 11.14 5.29
N VAL A 315 5.64 11.47 5.93
CA VAL A 315 4.34 10.80 5.74
C VAL A 315 3.57 11.45 4.60
N TRP A 316 3.59 12.79 4.51
CA TRP A 316 2.82 13.58 3.56
C TRP A 316 3.24 13.38 2.10
N ARG A 317 4.55 13.33 1.81
CA ARG A 317 5.07 13.24 0.42
C ARG A 317 4.97 11.84 -0.20
N GLY A 318 4.42 10.85 0.52
CA GLY A 318 4.52 9.44 0.15
C GLY A 318 5.90 8.90 0.50
N SER A 319 5.97 7.86 1.33
CA SER A 319 7.26 7.40 1.84
C SER A 319 7.86 6.33 0.93
N PRO A 320 9.10 6.50 0.42
CA PRO A 320 9.86 5.38 -0.17
C PRO A 320 10.21 4.32 0.88
N ARG A 321 9.99 4.62 2.17
CA ARG A 321 10.19 3.71 3.31
C ARG A 321 8.89 3.62 4.14
N PRO A 322 7.96 2.73 3.74
CA PRO A 322 6.62 2.64 4.36
C PRO A 322 6.65 2.16 5.81
N LEU A 323 7.75 1.56 6.26
CA LEU A 323 8.00 1.22 7.66
C LEU A 323 8.21 2.52 8.47
N LEU A 324 7.21 2.92 9.24
CA LEU A 324 7.27 4.14 10.02
C LEU A 324 7.88 3.95 11.40
N GLY A 325 7.60 2.81 12.05
CA GLY A 325 8.14 2.49 13.38
C GLY A 325 8.41 1.01 13.57
N ALA A 326 9.49 0.72 14.29
CA ALA A 326 9.84 -0.64 14.71
C ALA A 326 10.08 -0.66 16.22
N PHE A 327 9.37 -1.53 16.93
CA PHE A 327 9.41 -1.63 18.39
C PHE A 327 9.90 -3.02 18.76
N SER A 328 10.99 -3.08 19.52
CA SER A 328 11.54 -4.33 20.03
C SER A 328 10.95 -4.61 21.40
N LEU A 329 10.24 -5.72 21.52
CA LEU A 329 9.76 -6.29 22.77
C LEU A 329 10.63 -7.49 23.14
N GLU A 330 10.74 -7.79 24.41
CA GLU A 330 11.51 -8.91 24.93
C GLU A 330 10.68 -9.66 25.97
N ARG A 331 10.64 -10.97 25.82
CA ARG A 331 10.02 -11.88 26.79
C ARG A 331 10.93 -12.06 27.99
N PHE A 332 10.35 -12.06 29.19
CA PHE A 332 11.11 -12.45 30.39
C PHE A 332 11.38 -13.96 30.49
N SER A 333 10.58 -14.78 29.79
CA SER A 333 10.70 -16.24 29.81
C SER A 333 10.26 -16.83 28.47
N PRO A 334 10.90 -17.93 27.99
CA PRO A 334 10.44 -18.67 26.81
C PRO A 334 9.01 -19.22 26.97
N ALA A 335 8.57 -19.47 28.22
CA ALA A 335 7.21 -19.93 28.51
C ALA A 335 6.12 -18.91 28.13
N THR A 336 6.50 -17.64 27.96
CA THR A 336 5.58 -16.59 27.49
C THR A 336 5.38 -16.73 25.98
N SER A 337 4.21 -17.25 25.59
CA SER A 337 3.83 -17.43 24.19
C SER A 337 2.78 -16.43 23.69
N GLN A 338 2.18 -15.62 24.55
CA GLN A 338 1.14 -14.67 24.16
C GLN A 338 1.63 -13.23 24.29
N LEU A 339 1.37 -12.42 23.27
CA LEU A 339 1.53 -10.97 23.28
C LEU A 339 0.18 -10.31 23.04
N CYS A 340 -0.26 -9.49 24.00
CA CYS A 340 -1.42 -8.61 23.87
C CYS A 340 -0.96 -7.18 24.11
N CYS A 341 -1.12 -6.29 23.15
CA CYS A 341 -0.79 -4.86 23.31
C CYS A 341 -1.63 -4.00 22.37
N THR A 342 -1.70 -2.70 22.63
CA THR A 342 -2.41 -1.75 21.76
C THR A 342 -1.41 -0.87 21.04
N VAL A 343 -1.42 -0.85 19.71
CA VAL A 343 -0.63 0.11 18.92
C VAL A 343 -1.49 1.33 18.65
N SER A 344 -1.09 2.50 19.19
CA SER A 344 -1.72 3.79 18.91
C SER A 344 -0.94 4.51 17.81
N VAL A 345 -1.64 4.95 16.77
CA VAL A 345 -1.11 5.79 15.70
C VAL A 345 -1.94 7.05 15.63
N ARG A 346 -1.37 8.19 16.02
CA ARG A 346 -2.08 9.46 16.10
C ARG A 346 -1.35 10.57 15.38
N GLN A 347 -2.09 11.41 14.68
CA GLN A 347 -1.58 12.70 14.24
C GLN A 347 -1.91 13.75 15.31
N LEU A 348 -0.95 14.61 15.68
CA LEU A 348 -1.24 15.72 16.59
C LEU A 348 -2.32 16.62 15.95
N GLN A 349 -3.35 16.98 16.73
CA GLN A 349 -4.53 17.74 16.25
C GLN A 349 -5.26 17.08 15.06
N GLY A 350 -5.12 15.77 14.91
CA GLY A 350 -5.72 14.99 13.82
C GLY A 350 -6.41 13.73 14.31
N HIS A 351 -6.44 12.72 13.43
CA HIS A 351 -7.07 11.43 13.73
C HIS A 351 -6.16 10.55 14.59
N GLU A 352 -6.76 9.74 15.46
CA GLU A 352 -6.10 8.70 16.25
C GLU A 352 -6.69 7.34 15.91
N LEU A 353 -5.82 6.34 15.74
CA LEU A 353 -6.18 4.95 15.55
C LEU A 353 -5.58 4.08 16.64
N LEU A 354 -6.37 3.13 17.11
CA LEU A 354 -5.93 2.07 18.02
C LEU A 354 -6.07 0.72 17.30
N LEU A 355 -4.97 -0.03 17.23
CA LEU A 355 -4.92 -1.40 16.72
C LEU A 355 -4.63 -2.34 17.88
N HIS A 356 -5.54 -3.27 18.14
CA HIS A 356 -5.38 -4.22 19.26
C HIS A 356 -4.67 -5.46 18.73
N VAL A 357 -3.41 -5.63 19.13
CA VAL A 357 -2.60 -6.77 18.70
C VAL A 357 -2.77 -7.88 19.71
N GLN A 358 -3.23 -9.04 19.24
CA GLN A 358 -3.25 -10.28 20.00
C GLN A 358 -2.62 -11.39 19.15
N THR A 359 -1.46 -11.89 19.58
CA THR A 359 -0.71 -12.89 18.82
C THR A 359 -0.06 -13.95 19.70
N SER A 360 0.09 -15.14 19.13
CA SER A 360 0.80 -16.27 19.72
C SER A 360 2.18 -16.37 19.09
N VAL A 361 3.22 -16.13 19.88
CA VAL A 361 4.63 -16.34 19.51
C VAL A 361 4.97 -17.80 19.77
N LEU A 362 5.11 -18.58 18.70
CA LEU A 362 5.49 -19.99 18.76
C LEU A 362 7.02 -20.10 18.74
N GLU A 363 7.55 -21.10 19.44
CA GLU A 363 8.96 -21.53 19.28
C GLU A 363 9.17 -22.32 18.00
#